data_AF-A0A1G2BPS2-F1
#
_entry.id   AF-A0A1G2BPS2-F1
#
_cell.length_a   1.000
_cell.length_b   1.000
_cell.length_c   1.000
_cell.angle_alpha   90.00
_cell.angle_beta   90.00
_cell.angle_gamma   90.00
#
_symmetry.space_group_name_H-M   'P 1'
#
loop_
_entity.id
_entity.type
_entity.pdbx_description
1 polymer ?
#
loop_
_entity_poly.entity_id
_entity_poly.type
_entity_poly.pdbx_seq_one_letter_code
_entity_poly.pdbx_strand_id
1 'polypeptide(L)'
;MARWRRGLLVLHYQIATVATSIWQRRHRGCFGTASALGACVTYIGIMLLAEIVLGARARLLTSAYCWARCLDDAIDSYASFAGSIGMRSYLNHKQALIWNAQNLDTLALPVFYEDVLLAHLMKSALHLDLSVQEEMKHLWEIFLYDVNRLHRFEVRSEEELIRHATDQDCAILLPSIKVVGNDEHARELISSLKGIFTRLDCFYDVLSDLRQGVVNIPREAVEAFRINLAQLKHCRTWREASAINGFLAWYTWELERLTMEWESARRALEGFAMELFSRMVHRRFTKRICYRLFLNLLNLFDELLSECRQRVQQTKTQ
;
A
#
# COMPACT_ATOMS: atom_id res chain seq x y z
N MET A 1 -15.30 26.53 11.97
CA MET A 1 -13.81 26.59 11.84
C MET A 1 -13.45 27.25 10.53
N ALA A 2 -12.54 28.23 10.52
CA ALA A 2 -12.08 28.89 9.30
C ALA A 2 -11.39 27.89 8.33
N ARG A 3 -11.59 28.04 7.01
CA ARG A 3 -11.05 27.14 5.96
C ARG A 3 -9.56 26.83 6.10
N TRP A 4 -8.75 27.83 6.48
CA TRP A 4 -7.30 27.66 6.69
C TRP A 4 -6.95 26.74 7.86
N ARG A 5 -7.76 26.71 8.93
CA ARG A 5 -7.54 25.81 10.09
C ARG A 5 -7.78 24.35 9.74
N ARG A 6 -8.73 24.06 8.83
CA ARG A 6 -8.97 22.70 8.33
C ARG A 6 -7.84 22.21 7.43
N GLY A 7 -7.32 23.07 6.56
CA GLY A 7 -6.17 22.74 5.70
C GLY A 7 -4.91 22.40 6.51
N LEU A 8 -4.60 23.19 7.56
CA LEU A 8 -3.47 22.91 8.45
C LEU A 8 -3.63 21.61 9.22
N LEU A 9 -4.85 21.28 9.66
CA LEU A 9 -5.14 20.04 10.36
C LEU A 9 -4.91 18.81 9.46
N VAL A 10 -5.40 18.86 8.22
CA VAL A 10 -5.19 17.79 7.23
C VAL A 10 -3.71 17.61 6.91
N LEU A 11 -2.97 18.71 6.70
CA LEU A 11 -1.53 18.63 6.45
C LEU A 11 -0.76 18.05 7.64
N HIS A 12 -1.10 18.48 8.86
CA HIS A 12 -0.53 17.90 10.08
C HIS A 12 -0.77 16.39 10.14
N TYR A 13 -1.98 15.95 9.81
CA TYR A 13 -2.34 14.54 9.81
C TYR A 13 -1.59 13.75 8.74
N GLN A 14 -1.47 14.29 7.53
CA GLN A 14 -0.70 13.64 6.47
C GLN A 14 0.78 13.47 6.87
N ILE A 15 1.39 14.52 7.41
CA ILE A 15 2.78 14.48 7.90
C ILE A 15 2.93 13.48 9.05
N ALA A 16 2.02 13.49 10.02
CA ALA A 16 2.05 12.57 11.17
C ALA A 16 1.94 11.11 10.73
N THR A 17 1.10 10.80 9.74
CA THR A 17 0.90 9.45 9.22
C THR A 17 2.18 8.92 8.55
N VAL A 18 2.80 9.74 7.69
CA VAL A 18 4.06 9.39 7.00
C VAL A 18 5.20 9.23 8.00
N ALA A 19 5.34 10.18 8.93
CA ALA A 19 6.38 10.11 9.95
C ALA A 19 6.25 8.86 10.82
N THR A 20 5.03 8.50 11.22
CA THR A 20 4.76 7.29 12.02
C THR A 20 5.09 6.01 11.26
N SER A 21 4.65 5.91 10.01
CA SER A 21 4.90 4.74 9.15
C SER A 21 6.40 4.48 8.96
N ILE A 22 7.18 5.55 8.78
CA ILE A 22 8.63 5.46 8.63
C ILE A 22 9.31 5.17 9.98
N TRP A 23 8.82 5.77 11.07
CA TRP A 23 9.32 5.54 12.43
C TRP A 23 9.12 4.09 12.90
N GLN A 24 8.05 3.44 12.51
CA GLN A 24 7.81 2.01 12.77
C GLN A 24 8.84 1.11 12.07
N ARG A 25 9.42 1.56 10.94
CA ARG A 25 10.46 0.82 10.18
C ARG A 25 11.88 1.01 10.73
N ARG A 26 12.06 1.70 11.87
CA ARG A 26 13.37 2.05 12.44
C ARG A 26 14.21 0.89 13.00
N HIS A 27 13.68 -0.33 13.04
CA HIS A 27 14.26 -1.47 13.77
C HIS A 27 15.62 -2.00 13.23
N ARG A 28 16.33 -1.24 12.39
CA ARG A 28 17.69 -1.54 11.88
C ARG A 28 18.82 -0.79 12.63
N GLY A 29 18.62 -0.45 13.91
CA GLY A 29 19.63 0.22 14.75
C GLY A 29 19.87 1.71 14.42
N CYS A 30 21.02 2.28 14.82
CA CYS A 30 21.33 3.71 14.61
C CYS A 30 21.36 4.10 13.13
N PHE A 31 21.87 3.22 12.26
CA PHE A 31 21.83 3.40 10.80
C PHE A 31 20.40 3.38 10.25
N GLY A 32 19.53 2.53 10.81
CA GLY A 32 18.09 2.52 10.49
C GLY A 32 17.36 3.79 10.88
N THR A 33 17.82 4.50 11.91
CA THR A 33 17.22 5.77 12.34
C THR A 33 17.60 6.92 11.41
N ALA A 34 18.85 6.98 10.97
CA ALA A 34 19.31 7.97 9.99
C ALA A 34 18.69 7.76 8.60
N SER A 35 18.57 6.51 8.15
CA SER A 35 17.88 6.19 6.90
C SER A 35 16.38 6.47 6.97
N ALA A 36 15.73 6.19 8.11
CA ALA A 36 14.33 6.57 8.35
C ALA A 36 14.13 8.09 8.31
N LEU A 37 15.04 8.89 8.91
CA LEU A 37 14.98 10.34 8.82
C LEU A 37 15.18 10.84 7.38
N GLY A 38 16.13 10.27 6.64
CA GLY A 38 16.34 10.59 5.23
C GLY A 38 15.13 10.24 4.35
N ALA A 39 14.50 9.10 4.61
CA ALA A 39 13.26 8.69 3.96
C ALA A 39 12.11 9.66 4.30
N CYS A 40 11.93 10.04 5.57
CA CYS A 40 10.93 11.02 6.00
C CYS A 40 11.08 12.34 5.23
N VAL A 41 12.29 12.88 5.18
CA VAL A 41 12.57 14.14 4.45
C VAL A 41 12.26 13.98 2.97
N THR A 42 12.63 12.85 2.37
CA THR A 42 12.38 12.57 0.95
C THR A 42 10.88 12.49 0.65
N TYR A 43 10.11 11.70 1.42
CA TYR A 43 8.67 11.54 1.22
C TYR A 43 7.90 12.85 1.46
N ILE A 44 8.24 13.60 2.51
CA ILE A 44 7.65 14.92 2.76
C ILE A 44 8.01 15.88 1.61
N GLY A 45 9.25 15.86 1.13
CA GLY A 45 9.67 16.66 -0.02
C GLY A 45 8.91 16.31 -1.30
N ILE A 46 8.67 15.01 -1.56
CA ILE A 46 7.86 14.53 -2.68
C ILE A 46 6.41 15.01 -2.56
N MET A 47 5.80 14.89 -1.38
CA MET A 47 4.45 15.37 -1.13
C MET A 47 4.34 16.87 -1.35
N LEU A 48 5.27 17.66 -0.80
CA LEU A 48 5.30 19.11 -1.00
C LEU A 48 5.49 19.49 -2.46
N LEU A 49 6.35 18.78 -3.20
CA LEU A 49 6.51 19.02 -4.62
C LEU A 49 5.24 18.64 -5.40
N ALA A 50 4.61 17.51 -5.08
CA ALA A 50 3.35 17.12 -5.68
C ALA A 50 2.27 18.18 -5.41
N GLU A 51 2.22 18.76 -4.21
CA GLU A 51 1.35 19.91 -3.91
C GLU A 51 1.67 21.14 -4.74
N ILE A 52 2.95 21.45 -4.98
CA ILE A 52 3.35 22.58 -5.85
C ILE A 52 2.92 22.33 -7.30
N VAL A 53 3.02 21.08 -7.79
CA VAL A 53 2.81 20.73 -9.20
C VAL A 53 1.35 20.44 -9.53
N LEU A 54 0.65 19.72 -8.67
CA LEU A 54 -0.73 19.25 -8.88
C LEU A 54 -1.74 20.00 -7.99
N GLY A 55 -1.29 20.81 -7.04
CA GLY A 55 -2.17 21.64 -6.20
C GLY A 55 -3.16 20.81 -5.39
N ALA A 56 -4.44 21.16 -5.50
CA ALA A 56 -5.53 20.48 -4.79
C ALA A 56 -5.64 18.98 -5.14
N ARG A 57 -5.21 18.58 -6.34
CA ARG A 57 -5.20 17.17 -6.78
C ARG A 57 -4.20 16.32 -5.97
N ALA A 58 -3.01 16.85 -5.68
CA ALA A 58 -2.05 16.13 -4.83
C ALA A 58 -2.58 15.95 -3.40
N ARG A 59 -3.20 16.99 -2.82
CA ARG A 59 -3.79 16.87 -1.46
C ARG A 59 -4.88 15.82 -1.37
N LEU A 60 -5.66 15.64 -2.43
CA LEU A 60 -6.66 14.57 -2.54
C LEU A 60 -5.95 13.20 -2.49
N LEU A 61 -4.93 12.97 -3.32
CA LEU A 61 -4.18 11.71 -3.36
C LEU A 61 -3.47 11.40 -2.05
N THR A 62 -2.82 12.39 -1.45
CA THR A 62 -2.18 12.22 -0.14
C THR A 62 -3.20 11.90 0.95
N SER A 63 -4.40 12.51 0.91
CA SER A 63 -5.46 12.18 1.87
C SER A 63 -5.96 10.75 1.70
N ALA A 64 -6.09 10.28 0.46
CA ALA A 64 -6.46 8.89 0.16
C ALA A 64 -5.42 7.92 0.71
N TYR A 65 -4.14 8.16 0.42
CA TYR A 65 -3.03 7.36 0.94
C TYR A 65 -3.01 7.33 2.47
N CYS A 66 -3.04 8.49 3.13
CA CYS A 66 -2.97 8.53 4.59
C CYS A 66 -4.20 7.89 5.24
N TRP A 67 -5.39 8.05 4.65
CA TRP A 67 -6.58 7.36 5.14
C TRP A 67 -6.45 5.84 5.02
N ALA A 68 -6.04 5.34 3.85
CA ALA A 68 -5.80 3.91 3.62
C ALA A 68 -4.73 3.35 4.57
N ARG A 69 -3.64 4.09 4.80
CA ARG A 69 -2.60 3.68 5.74
C ARG A 69 -3.09 3.63 7.19
N CYS A 70 -3.93 4.58 7.62
CA CYS A 70 -4.53 4.52 8.95
C CYS A 70 -5.46 3.32 9.12
N LEU A 71 -6.18 2.92 8.07
CA LEU A 71 -6.99 1.70 8.09
C LEU A 71 -6.11 0.46 8.24
N ASP A 72 -5.06 0.38 7.42
CA ASP A 72 -4.06 -0.70 7.42
C ASP A 72 -3.37 -0.85 8.78
N ASP A 73 -2.88 0.26 9.34
CA ASP A 73 -2.30 0.32 10.70
C ASP A 73 -3.31 -0.16 11.76
N ALA A 74 -4.61 0.15 11.62
CA ALA A 74 -5.64 -0.29 12.56
C ALA A 74 -5.89 -1.81 12.51
N ILE A 75 -5.70 -2.45 11.35
CA ILE A 75 -5.71 -3.92 11.22
C ILE A 75 -4.47 -4.53 11.86
N ASP A 76 -3.28 -4.05 11.47
CA ASP A 76 -2.02 -4.62 11.93
C ASP A 76 -1.87 -4.50 13.46
N SER A 77 -2.32 -3.36 13.99
CA SER A 77 -2.35 -3.10 15.42
C SER A 77 -3.62 -3.65 16.10
N TYR A 78 -4.45 -4.44 15.43
CA TYR A 78 -5.70 -4.95 16.02
C TYR A 78 -5.48 -5.70 17.35
N ALA A 79 -4.35 -6.41 17.49
CA ALA A 79 -3.98 -7.04 18.77
C ALA A 79 -3.85 -6.03 19.93
N SER A 80 -3.53 -4.76 19.65
CA SER A 80 -3.47 -3.66 20.62
C SER A 80 -4.72 -2.78 20.64
N PHE A 81 -5.62 -2.91 19.67
CA PHE A 81 -6.92 -2.21 19.61
C PHE A 81 -7.97 -2.76 20.58
N ALA A 82 -7.53 -3.45 21.65
CA ALA A 82 -8.32 -3.81 22.83
C ALA A 82 -8.74 -2.58 23.68
N GLY A 83 -9.13 -1.49 23.00
CA GLY A 83 -9.78 -0.31 23.55
C GLY A 83 -11.31 -0.35 23.42
N SER A 84 -11.98 0.59 24.07
CA SER A 84 -13.40 0.59 24.45
C SER A 84 -14.46 0.47 23.34
N ILE A 85 -14.12 0.63 22.06
CA ILE A 85 -15.10 0.69 20.96
C ILE A 85 -15.26 -0.67 20.24
N GLY A 86 -14.23 -1.54 20.25
CA GLY A 86 -14.26 -2.86 19.61
C GLY A 86 -14.29 -2.82 18.07
N MET A 87 -13.65 -3.79 17.41
CA MET A 87 -13.50 -3.85 15.95
C MET A 87 -14.82 -3.80 15.19
N ARG A 88 -15.84 -4.52 15.66
CA ARG A 88 -17.16 -4.51 15.00
C ARG A 88 -17.76 -3.10 14.94
N SER A 89 -17.62 -2.31 15.99
CA SER A 89 -18.13 -0.93 15.99
C SER A 89 -17.27 -0.02 15.11
N TYR A 90 -15.96 -0.24 15.09
CA TYR A 90 -15.05 0.47 14.18
C TYR A 90 -15.42 0.22 12.71
N LEU A 91 -15.55 -1.04 12.30
CA LEU A 91 -15.93 -1.44 10.95
C LEU A 91 -17.29 -0.85 10.55
N ASN A 92 -18.31 -0.99 11.41
CA ASN A 92 -19.64 -0.44 11.15
C ASN A 92 -19.62 1.09 10.99
N HIS A 93 -18.85 1.79 11.83
CA HIS A 93 -18.69 3.25 11.75
C HIS A 93 -18.06 3.67 10.41
N LYS A 94 -16.95 3.03 10.01
CA LYS A 94 -16.30 3.33 8.74
C LYS A 94 -17.18 3.05 7.54
N GLN A 95 -17.86 1.90 7.53
CA GLN A 95 -18.79 1.56 6.46
C GLN A 95 -19.90 2.60 6.34
N ALA A 96 -20.52 3.01 7.46
CA ALA A 96 -21.54 4.04 7.47
C ALA A 96 -21.02 5.39 6.94
N LEU A 97 -19.78 5.76 7.28
CA LEU A 97 -19.17 7.02 6.86
C LEU A 97 -18.87 7.03 5.34
N ILE A 98 -18.41 5.92 4.78
CA ILE A 98 -18.15 5.78 3.34
C ILE A 98 -19.45 5.77 2.52
N TRP A 99 -20.48 5.03 2.98
CA TRP A 99 -21.76 4.95 2.26
C TRP A 99 -22.57 6.25 2.34
N ASN A 100 -22.44 7.01 3.43
CA ASN A 100 -23.17 8.27 3.63
C ASN A 100 -22.30 9.52 3.38
N ALA A 101 -21.18 9.38 2.65
CA ALA A 101 -20.24 10.46 2.40
C ALA A 101 -20.84 11.71 1.69
N GLN A 102 -22.01 11.59 1.07
CA GLN A 102 -22.73 12.73 0.48
C GLN A 102 -23.31 13.68 1.55
N ASN A 103 -23.46 13.21 2.79
CA ASN A 103 -24.01 13.93 3.93
C ASN A 103 -22.94 14.30 4.97
N LEU A 104 -21.69 14.53 4.54
CA LEU A 104 -20.56 14.86 5.41
C LEU A 104 -20.73 16.12 6.27
N ASP A 105 -21.69 16.98 5.96
CA ASP A 105 -22.02 18.14 6.78
C ASP A 105 -23.00 17.81 7.94
N THR A 106 -23.67 16.66 7.89
CA THR A 106 -24.58 16.17 8.95
C THR A 106 -23.99 15.02 9.76
N LEU A 107 -22.85 14.46 9.35
CA LEU A 107 -22.14 13.47 10.15
C LEU A 107 -21.65 14.13 11.45
N ALA A 108 -21.98 13.50 12.59
CA ALA A 108 -21.50 13.90 13.90
C ALA A 108 -19.96 14.05 13.90
N LEU A 109 -19.42 14.83 14.85
CA LEU A 109 -17.99 15.10 14.99
C LEU A 109 -17.14 13.84 14.72
N PRO A 110 -15.99 13.98 14.03
CA PRO A 110 -15.12 12.84 13.71
C PRO A 110 -14.82 12.06 14.99
N VAL A 111 -15.15 10.77 14.97
CA VAL A 111 -14.94 9.87 16.12
C VAL A 111 -13.48 9.43 16.13
N PHE A 112 -12.91 9.26 14.94
CA PHE A 112 -11.52 8.88 14.75
C PHE A 112 -10.77 9.94 13.95
N TYR A 113 -9.46 9.98 14.16
CA TYR A 113 -8.53 10.88 13.49
C TYR A 113 -8.65 10.80 11.96
N GLU A 114 -8.69 9.59 11.42
CA GLU A 114 -8.70 9.32 9.99
C GLU A 114 -10.05 9.64 9.32
N ASP A 115 -11.12 9.84 10.09
CA ASP A 115 -12.41 10.34 9.56
C ASP A 115 -12.24 11.73 8.94
N VAL A 116 -11.33 12.55 9.49
CA VAL A 116 -11.02 13.88 8.95
C VAL A 116 -10.35 13.79 7.58
N LEU A 117 -9.49 12.78 7.37
CA LEU A 117 -8.81 12.54 6.10
C LEU A 117 -9.81 12.11 5.02
N LEU A 118 -10.74 11.20 5.35
CA LEU A 118 -11.79 10.77 4.44
C LEU A 118 -12.78 11.90 4.10
N ALA A 119 -13.19 12.68 5.10
CA ALA A 119 -14.06 13.84 4.87
C ALA A 119 -13.38 14.89 3.98
N HIS A 120 -12.07 15.13 4.17
CA HIS A 120 -11.30 16.02 3.32
C HIS A 120 -11.20 15.46 1.89
N LEU A 121 -10.86 14.19 1.73
CA LEU A 121 -10.78 13.49 0.45
C LEU A 121 -12.07 13.69 -0.38
N MET A 122 -13.23 13.36 0.21
CA MET A 122 -14.53 13.45 -0.44
C MET A 122 -14.90 14.89 -0.82
N LYS A 123 -14.70 15.85 0.10
CA LYS A 123 -14.98 17.27 -0.18
C LYS A 123 -14.05 17.80 -1.26
N SER A 124 -12.76 17.49 -1.21
CA SER A 124 -11.80 17.92 -2.23
C SER A 124 -12.09 17.34 -3.61
N ALA A 125 -12.56 16.09 -3.69
CA ALA A 125 -12.99 15.47 -4.94
C ALA A 125 -14.17 16.24 -5.57
N LEU A 126 -15.19 16.57 -4.77
CA LEU A 126 -16.34 17.36 -5.24
C LEU A 126 -15.94 18.74 -5.76
N HIS A 127 -14.98 19.42 -5.12
CA HIS A 127 -14.47 20.72 -5.60
C HIS A 127 -13.71 20.63 -6.93
N LEU A 128 -13.32 19.42 -7.34
CA LEU A 128 -12.62 19.14 -8.60
C LEU A 128 -13.56 18.51 -9.64
N ASP A 129 -14.88 18.50 -9.39
CA ASP A 129 -15.88 17.82 -10.20
C ASP A 129 -15.59 16.31 -10.39
N LEU A 130 -15.00 15.69 -9.37
CA LEU A 130 -14.70 14.26 -9.32
C LEU A 130 -15.56 13.57 -8.26
N SER A 131 -15.97 12.33 -8.54
CA SER A 131 -16.44 11.39 -7.51
C SER A 131 -15.31 10.43 -7.16
N VAL A 132 -15.13 10.11 -5.88
CA VAL A 132 -14.20 9.06 -5.41
C VAL A 132 -14.92 8.04 -4.52
N GLN A 133 -16.25 8.12 -4.42
CA GLN A 133 -17.02 7.35 -3.46
C GLN A 133 -17.01 5.85 -3.78
N GLU A 134 -17.18 5.49 -5.06
CA GLU A 134 -17.16 4.09 -5.48
C GLU A 134 -15.79 3.46 -5.30
N GLU A 135 -14.72 4.21 -5.56
CA GLU A 135 -13.36 3.74 -5.32
C GLU A 135 -13.10 3.51 -3.82
N MET A 136 -13.62 4.37 -2.94
CA MET A 136 -13.50 4.17 -1.49
C MET A 136 -14.37 3.02 -0.96
N LYS A 137 -15.54 2.78 -1.56
CA LYS A 137 -16.35 1.58 -1.26
C LYS A 137 -15.60 0.31 -1.65
N HIS A 138 -15.02 0.30 -2.85
CA HIS A 138 -14.27 -0.85 -3.33
C HIS A 138 -13.02 -1.13 -2.47
N LEU A 139 -12.25 -0.09 -2.12
CA LEU A 139 -11.13 -0.22 -1.18
C LEU A 139 -11.59 -0.73 0.19
N TRP A 140 -12.76 -0.32 0.67
CA TRP A 140 -13.34 -0.82 1.91
C TRP A 140 -13.78 -2.29 1.83
N GLU A 141 -14.31 -2.75 0.71
CA GLU A 141 -14.66 -4.15 0.50
C GLU A 141 -13.43 -5.06 0.52
N ILE A 142 -12.33 -4.62 -0.11
CA ILE A 142 -11.03 -5.30 -0.07
C ILE A 142 -10.52 -5.35 1.36
N PHE A 143 -10.59 -4.22 2.08
CA PHE A 143 -10.22 -4.15 3.49
C PHE A 143 -11.02 -5.13 4.36
N LEU A 144 -12.35 -5.19 4.19
CA LEU A 144 -13.20 -6.13 4.92
C LEU A 144 -12.86 -7.58 4.59
N TYR A 145 -12.50 -7.88 3.35
CA TYR A 145 -12.05 -9.19 2.94
C TYR A 145 -10.75 -9.58 3.67
N ASP A 146 -9.76 -8.68 3.80
CA ASP A 146 -8.52 -8.96 4.53
C ASP A 146 -8.73 -9.14 6.03
N VAL A 147 -9.56 -8.30 6.65
CA VAL A 147 -9.98 -8.49 8.05
C VAL A 147 -10.59 -9.86 8.26
N ASN A 148 -11.43 -10.32 7.31
CA ASN A 148 -12.04 -11.63 7.38
C ASN A 148 -11.03 -12.77 7.22
N ARG A 149 -9.90 -12.56 6.54
CA ARG A 149 -8.83 -13.56 6.40
C ARG A 149 -7.98 -13.72 7.66
N LEU A 150 -7.90 -12.67 8.49
CA LEU A 150 -7.12 -12.71 9.72
C LEU A 150 -7.50 -13.91 10.57
N HIS A 151 -6.47 -14.59 11.09
CA HIS A 151 -6.58 -15.75 11.97
C HIS A 151 -7.31 -16.99 11.40
N ARG A 152 -7.78 -16.98 10.14
CA ARG A 152 -8.44 -18.14 9.53
C ARG A 152 -7.47 -19.21 9.02
N PHE A 153 -6.23 -18.83 8.71
CA PHE A 153 -5.19 -19.74 8.21
C PHE A 153 -5.61 -20.53 6.97
N GLU A 154 -6.38 -19.89 6.09
CA GLU A 154 -6.94 -20.48 4.87
C GLU A 154 -5.93 -20.46 3.73
N VAL A 155 -5.72 -21.60 3.06
CA VAL A 155 -4.83 -21.72 1.89
C VAL A 155 -5.63 -21.55 0.60
N ARG A 156 -5.28 -20.53 -0.18
CA ARG A 156 -5.97 -20.12 -1.42
C ARG A 156 -5.18 -20.54 -2.66
N SER A 157 -5.85 -20.64 -3.80
CA SER A 157 -5.17 -20.90 -5.06
C SER A 157 -4.34 -19.68 -5.49
N GLU A 158 -3.35 -19.92 -6.34
CA GLU A 158 -2.58 -18.86 -6.98
C GLU A 158 -3.47 -17.87 -7.73
N GLU A 159 -4.46 -18.36 -8.46
CA GLU A 159 -5.40 -17.52 -9.20
C GLU A 159 -6.18 -16.58 -8.26
N GLU A 160 -6.64 -17.08 -7.12
CA GLU A 160 -7.35 -16.28 -6.11
C GLU A 160 -6.47 -15.20 -5.51
N LEU A 161 -5.22 -15.52 -5.18
CA LEU A 161 -4.26 -14.57 -4.62
C LEU A 161 -3.90 -13.48 -5.65
N ILE A 162 -3.67 -13.84 -6.92
CA ILE A 162 -3.37 -12.89 -7.99
C ILE A 162 -4.56 -11.96 -8.26
N ARG A 163 -5.78 -12.52 -8.31
CA ARG A 163 -7.01 -11.74 -8.53
C ARG A 163 -7.20 -10.72 -7.42
N HIS A 164 -7.12 -11.16 -6.17
CA HIS A 164 -7.23 -10.28 -5.03
C HIS A 164 -6.15 -9.18 -5.00
N ALA A 165 -4.88 -9.52 -5.28
CA ALA A 165 -3.80 -8.55 -5.38
C ALA A 165 -4.02 -7.53 -6.50
N THR A 166 -4.62 -7.97 -7.62
CA THR A 166 -4.98 -7.09 -8.75
C THR A 166 -6.09 -6.13 -8.35
N ASP A 167 -7.13 -6.63 -7.67
CA ASP A 167 -8.22 -5.80 -7.16
C ASP A 167 -7.69 -4.74 -6.17
N GLN A 168 -6.76 -5.12 -5.30
CA GLN A 168 -6.09 -4.23 -4.35
C GLN A 168 -5.24 -3.15 -5.03
N ASP A 169 -4.36 -3.53 -5.96
CA ASP A 169 -3.56 -2.57 -6.74
C ASP A 169 -4.48 -1.61 -7.51
N CYS A 170 -5.55 -2.12 -8.15
CA CYS A 170 -6.55 -1.31 -8.84
C CYS A 170 -7.24 -0.32 -7.90
N ALA A 171 -7.74 -0.77 -6.74
CA ALA A 171 -8.44 0.09 -5.79
C ALA A 171 -7.55 1.23 -5.26
N ILE A 172 -6.25 0.99 -5.12
CA ILE A 172 -5.27 1.99 -4.65
C ILE A 172 -4.89 2.96 -5.79
N LEU A 173 -4.68 2.46 -7.00
CA LEU A 173 -4.10 3.23 -8.11
C LEU A 173 -5.14 3.94 -8.99
N LEU A 174 -6.36 3.40 -9.13
CA LEU A 174 -7.42 4.01 -9.95
C LEU A 174 -7.82 5.44 -9.48
N PRO A 175 -7.94 5.74 -8.17
CA PRO A 175 -8.12 7.11 -7.70
C PRO A 175 -7.03 8.06 -8.22
N SER A 176 -5.79 7.58 -8.30
CA SER A 176 -4.65 8.34 -8.81
C SER A 176 -4.78 8.69 -10.28
N ILE A 177 -5.23 7.74 -11.12
CA ILE A 177 -5.50 8.00 -12.54
C ILE A 177 -6.65 9.00 -12.71
N LYS A 178 -7.73 8.82 -11.96
CA LYS A 178 -8.92 9.68 -12.06
C LYS A 178 -8.60 11.14 -11.79
N VAL A 179 -7.71 11.37 -10.83
CA VAL A 179 -7.26 12.71 -10.43
C VAL A 179 -6.34 13.35 -11.48
N VAL A 180 -5.59 12.56 -12.25
CA VAL A 180 -4.66 13.08 -13.27
C VAL A 180 -5.35 13.32 -14.62
N GLY A 181 -6.42 12.57 -14.95
CA GLY A 181 -7.18 12.81 -16.18
C GLY A 181 -8.06 11.67 -16.69
N ASN A 182 -8.23 10.59 -15.91
CA ASN A 182 -9.04 9.42 -16.27
C ASN A 182 -8.64 8.80 -17.62
N ASP A 183 -7.40 8.35 -17.70
CA ASP A 183 -6.80 7.74 -18.90
C ASP A 183 -7.11 6.23 -18.96
N GLU A 184 -7.85 5.79 -19.98
CA GLU A 184 -8.20 4.38 -20.19
C GLU A 184 -6.95 3.51 -20.33
N HIS A 185 -5.92 4.02 -20.99
CA HIS A 185 -4.66 3.30 -21.17
C HIS A 185 -3.97 3.05 -19.82
N ALA A 186 -4.10 3.97 -18.87
CA ALA A 186 -3.56 3.80 -17.52
C ALA A 186 -4.34 2.73 -16.73
N ARG A 187 -5.66 2.59 -16.97
CA ARG A 187 -6.49 1.54 -16.34
C ARG A 187 -6.13 0.16 -16.87
N GLU A 188 -5.99 0.04 -18.19
CA GLU A 188 -5.52 -1.17 -18.86
C GLU A 188 -4.13 -1.56 -18.35
N LEU A 189 -3.22 -0.58 -18.24
CA LEU A 189 -1.89 -0.80 -17.72
C LEU A 189 -1.93 -1.38 -16.31
N ILE A 190 -2.61 -0.76 -15.35
CA ILE A 190 -2.68 -1.27 -13.96
C ILE A 190 -3.22 -2.70 -13.94
N SER A 191 -4.31 -2.95 -14.66
CA SER A 191 -4.93 -4.29 -14.72
C SER A 191 -3.95 -5.33 -15.28
N SER A 192 -3.10 -4.93 -16.24
CA SER A 192 -2.09 -5.80 -16.83
C SER A 192 -0.92 -6.14 -15.90
N LEU A 193 -0.73 -5.38 -14.81
CA LEU A 193 0.34 -5.61 -13.83
C LEU A 193 0.06 -6.79 -12.90
N LYS A 194 -1.15 -7.36 -12.93
CA LYS A 194 -1.53 -8.57 -12.16
C LYS A 194 -1.20 -8.49 -10.67
N GLY A 195 -1.46 -7.32 -10.06
CA GLY A 195 -1.27 -7.14 -8.62
C GLY A 195 0.19 -7.16 -8.17
N ILE A 196 1.16 -6.86 -9.05
CA ILE A 196 2.59 -7.01 -8.76
C ILE A 196 3.04 -6.25 -7.50
N PHE A 197 2.44 -5.08 -7.21
CA PHE A 197 2.85 -4.29 -6.04
C PHE A 197 2.43 -5.00 -4.75
N THR A 198 1.15 -5.37 -4.64
CA THR A 198 0.63 -6.13 -3.51
C THR A 198 1.33 -7.49 -3.38
N ARG A 199 1.59 -8.20 -4.49
CA ARG A 199 2.27 -9.51 -4.45
C ARG A 199 3.70 -9.41 -3.95
N LEU A 200 4.46 -8.39 -4.35
CA LEU A 200 5.81 -8.15 -3.84
C LEU A 200 5.81 -7.83 -2.35
N ASP A 201 4.83 -7.06 -1.88
CA ASP A 201 4.64 -6.73 -0.46
C ASP A 201 4.34 -7.99 0.36
N CYS A 202 3.31 -8.76 -0.01
CA CYS A 202 2.98 -10.04 0.62
C CYS A 202 4.13 -11.05 0.57
N PHE A 203 4.92 -11.06 -0.51
CA PHE A 203 6.09 -11.93 -0.62
C PHE A 203 7.20 -11.54 0.37
N TYR A 204 7.47 -10.24 0.49
CA TYR A 204 8.46 -9.71 1.41
C TYR A 204 8.09 -9.96 2.88
N ASP A 205 6.79 -9.86 3.19
CA ASP A 205 6.22 -10.01 4.54
C ASP A 205 5.63 -11.40 4.83
N VAL A 206 5.89 -12.38 3.96
CA VAL A 206 5.30 -13.74 4.05
C VAL A 206 5.36 -14.38 5.44
N LEU A 207 6.46 -14.21 6.18
CA LEU A 207 6.57 -14.75 7.55
C LEU A 207 5.78 -13.95 8.58
N SER A 208 5.66 -12.63 8.39
CA SER A 208 4.83 -11.76 9.22
C SER A 208 3.36 -12.11 9.07
N ASP A 209 2.90 -12.21 7.82
CA ASP A 209 1.52 -12.54 7.46
C ASP A 209 1.11 -13.90 8.04
N LEU A 210 1.97 -14.90 7.87
CA LEU A 210 1.73 -16.25 8.41
C LEU A 210 1.51 -16.24 9.93
N ARG A 211 2.28 -15.43 10.68
CA ARG A 211 2.12 -15.30 12.14
C ARG A 211 0.79 -14.65 12.51
N GLN A 212 0.30 -13.71 11.70
CA GLN A 212 -1.03 -13.12 11.87
C GLN A 212 -2.17 -14.09 11.44
N GLY A 213 -1.81 -15.20 10.80
CA GLY A 213 -2.74 -16.21 10.34
C GLY A 213 -3.22 -16.00 8.91
N VAL A 214 -2.51 -15.17 8.14
CA VAL A 214 -2.75 -14.91 6.72
C VAL A 214 -1.76 -15.74 5.91
N VAL A 215 -2.26 -16.60 5.03
CA VAL A 215 -1.43 -17.44 4.16
C VAL A 215 -1.41 -16.82 2.76
N ASN A 216 -0.26 -16.27 2.38
CA ASN A 216 0.00 -15.73 1.04
C ASN A 216 0.85 -16.68 0.16
N ILE A 217 1.10 -17.90 0.63
CA ILE A 217 1.71 -18.98 -0.15
C ILE A 217 0.57 -19.74 -0.87
N PRO A 218 0.59 -19.81 -2.21
CA PRO A 218 -0.50 -20.46 -2.95
C PRO A 218 -0.56 -21.96 -2.70
N ARG A 219 -1.76 -22.53 -2.75
CA ARG A 219 -2.02 -23.97 -2.56
C ARG A 219 -1.13 -24.84 -3.44
N GLU A 220 -1.00 -24.45 -4.70
CA GLU A 220 -0.19 -25.11 -5.71
C GLU A 220 1.28 -25.20 -5.28
N ALA A 221 1.81 -24.13 -4.67
CA ALA A 221 3.17 -24.14 -4.13
C ALA A 221 3.31 -24.98 -2.85
N VAL A 222 2.32 -24.91 -1.95
CA VAL A 222 2.31 -25.73 -0.73
C VAL A 222 2.39 -27.22 -1.09
N GLU A 223 1.60 -27.64 -2.09
CA GLU A 223 1.57 -29.02 -2.58
C GLU A 223 2.84 -29.40 -3.35
N ALA A 224 3.26 -28.58 -4.32
CA ALA A 224 4.41 -28.88 -5.18
C ALA A 224 5.74 -28.95 -4.41
N PHE A 225 5.95 -28.04 -3.47
CA PHE A 225 7.17 -27.97 -2.67
C PHE A 225 7.06 -28.73 -1.33
N ARG A 226 5.87 -29.26 -0.99
CA ARG A 226 5.60 -29.97 0.28
C ARG A 226 5.91 -29.12 1.51
N ILE A 227 5.45 -27.87 1.49
CA ILE A 227 5.70 -26.89 2.55
C ILE A 227 4.84 -27.21 3.76
N ASN A 228 5.46 -27.36 4.93
CA ASN A 228 4.72 -27.52 6.19
C ASN A 228 4.35 -26.15 6.77
N LEU A 229 3.17 -25.64 6.38
CA LEU A 229 2.67 -24.34 6.85
C LEU A 229 2.48 -24.28 8.38
N ALA A 230 2.10 -25.39 9.02
CA ALA A 230 1.90 -25.42 10.47
C ALA A 230 3.21 -25.19 11.22
N GLN A 231 4.32 -25.77 10.75
CA GLN A 231 5.65 -25.49 11.30
C GLN A 231 6.13 -24.09 10.93
N LEU A 232 5.96 -23.70 9.67
CA LEU A 232 6.41 -22.40 9.15
C LEU A 232 5.82 -21.21 9.91
N LYS A 233 4.54 -21.29 10.30
CA LYS A 233 3.84 -20.26 11.10
C LYS A 233 4.57 -19.92 12.42
N HIS A 234 5.26 -20.89 13.01
CA HIS A 234 5.92 -20.73 14.30
C HIS A 234 7.35 -20.22 14.19
N CYS A 235 7.90 -20.11 12.97
CA CYS A 235 9.24 -19.59 12.74
C CYS A 235 9.31 -18.08 13.06
N ARG A 236 10.27 -17.70 13.91
CA ARG A 236 10.55 -16.31 14.28
C ARG A 236 11.66 -15.70 13.44
N THR A 237 12.50 -16.53 12.86
CA THR A 237 13.66 -16.10 12.06
C THR A 237 13.64 -16.70 10.67
N TRP A 238 14.28 -16.03 9.72
CA TRP A 238 14.48 -16.55 8.36
C TRP A 238 15.25 -17.87 8.37
N ARG A 239 16.18 -18.04 9.30
CA ARG A 239 16.96 -19.28 9.48
C ARG A 239 16.08 -20.47 9.87
N GLU A 240 15.15 -20.27 10.79
CA GLU A 240 14.18 -21.31 11.15
C GLU A 240 13.27 -21.65 9.97
N ALA A 241 12.75 -20.61 9.30
CA ALA A 241 11.87 -20.78 8.16
C ALA A 241 12.54 -21.53 7.00
N SER A 242 13.80 -21.19 6.69
CA SER A 242 14.56 -21.84 5.61
C SER A 242 14.87 -23.31 5.86
N ALA A 243 14.86 -23.75 7.13
CA ALA A 243 15.03 -25.15 7.49
C ALA A 243 13.74 -25.97 7.28
N ILE A 244 12.59 -25.32 7.08
CA ILE A 244 11.34 -26.00 6.75
C ILE A 244 11.42 -26.56 5.34
N ASN A 245 11.13 -27.85 5.21
CA ASN A 245 11.15 -28.55 3.94
C ASN A 245 10.34 -27.80 2.88
N GLY A 246 10.93 -27.66 1.68
CA GLY A 246 10.28 -27.01 0.54
C GLY A 246 10.25 -25.48 0.57
N PHE A 247 10.28 -24.85 1.74
CA PHE A 247 10.08 -23.41 1.85
C PHE A 247 11.18 -22.60 1.14
N LEU A 248 12.46 -22.89 1.41
CA LEU A 248 13.56 -22.16 0.76
C LEU A 248 13.58 -22.37 -0.76
N ALA A 249 13.24 -23.58 -1.21
CA ALA A 249 13.17 -23.91 -2.64
C ALA A 249 12.05 -23.11 -3.33
N TRP A 250 10.85 -23.11 -2.75
CA TRP A 250 9.74 -22.29 -3.24
C TRP A 250 10.07 -20.80 -3.21
N TYR A 251 10.59 -20.29 -2.08
CA TYR A 251 10.88 -18.86 -1.93
C TYR A 251 11.91 -18.38 -2.95
N THR A 252 12.92 -19.21 -3.26
CA THR A 252 13.90 -18.91 -4.32
C THR A 252 13.25 -18.90 -5.70
N TRP A 253 12.43 -19.90 -6.01
CA TRP A 253 11.71 -19.98 -7.29
C TRP A 253 10.75 -18.80 -7.49
N GLU A 254 9.98 -18.45 -6.46
CA GLU A 254 9.03 -17.34 -6.50
C GLU A 254 9.74 -15.99 -6.61
N LEU A 255 10.90 -15.82 -5.96
CA LEU A 255 11.72 -14.61 -6.09
C LEU A 255 12.22 -14.38 -7.52
N GLU A 256 12.65 -15.44 -8.21
CA GLU A 256 13.07 -15.37 -9.61
C GLU A 256 11.88 -15.00 -10.51
N ARG A 257 10.72 -15.63 -10.28
CA ARG A 257 9.49 -15.34 -11.01
C ARG A 257 9.03 -13.89 -10.84
N LEU A 258 8.90 -13.43 -9.59
CA LEU A 258 8.50 -12.06 -9.26
C LEU A 258 9.51 -11.02 -9.76
N THR A 259 10.82 -11.35 -9.79
CA THR A 259 11.83 -10.49 -10.40
C THR A 259 11.53 -10.26 -11.89
N MET A 260 11.30 -11.32 -12.66
CA MET A 260 11.01 -11.20 -14.09
C MET A 260 9.70 -10.45 -14.36
N GLU A 261 8.67 -10.74 -13.57
CA GLU A 261 7.37 -10.05 -13.67
C GLU A 261 7.52 -8.56 -13.33
N TRP A 262 8.26 -8.21 -12.29
CA TRP A 262 8.57 -6.83 -11.92
C TRP A 262 9.35 -6.10 -13.01
N GLU A 263 10.36 -6.71 -13.62
CA GLU A 263 11.12 -6.09 -14.72
C GLU A 263 10.24 -5.79 -15.94
N SER A 264 9.23 -6.64 -16.21
CA SER A 264 8.24 -6.39 -17.24
C SER A 264 7.31 -5.23 -16.85
N ALA A 265 6.74 -5.27 -15.64
CA ALA A 265 5.87 -4.24 -15.11
C ALA A 265 6.55 -2.87 -15.08
N ARG A 266 7.79 -2.81 -14.59
CA ARG A 266 8.62 -1.62 -14.53
C ARG A 266 8.80 -0.99 -15.89
N ARG A 267 9.16 -1.77 -16.92
CA ARG A 267 9.33 -1.24 -18.29
C ARG A 267 8.04 -0.64 -18.84
N ALA A 268 6.90 -1.29 -18.59
CA ALA A 268 5.60 -0.77 -19.00
C ALA A 268 5.26 0.55 -18.28
N LEU A 269 5.51 0.62 -16.97
CA LEU A 269 5.34 1.80 -16.13
C LEU A 269 6.26 2.96 -16.54
N GLU A 270 7.53 2.68 -16.85
CA GLU A 270 8.49 3.67 -17.35
C GLU A 270 8.04 4.22 -18.72
N GLY A 271 7.62 3.35 -19.63
CA GLY A 271 7.07 3.75 -20.94
C GLY A 271 5.86 4.68 -20.80
N PHE A 272 4.89 4.28 -19.97
CA PHE A 272 3.70 5.08 -19.68
C PHE A 272 4.06 6.42 -19.04
N ALA A 273 4.96 6.44 -18.06
CA ALA A 273 5.39 7.66 -17.41
C ALA A 273 6.08 8.62 -18.39
N MET A 274 6.96 8.13 -19.26
CA MET A 274 7.59 8.95 -20.29
C MET A 274 6.54 9.60 -21.20
N GLU A 275 5.54 8.83 -21.64
CA GLU A 275 4.45 9.34 -22.46
C GLU A 275 3.64 10.40 -21.71
N LEU A 276 3.21 10.11 -20.48
CA LEU A 276 2.45 11.03 -19.63
C LEU A 276 3.20 12.35 -19.41
N PHE A 277 4.47 12.30 -19.01
CA PHE A 277 5.27 13.50 -18.75
C PHE A 277 5.62 14.26 -20.03
N SER A 278 5.69 13.59 -21.19
CA SER A 278 5.87 14.26 -22.48
C SER A 278 4.69 15.19 -22.80
N ARG A 279 3.46 14.76 -22.50
CA ARG A 279 2.20 15.46 -22.79
C ARG A 279 1.88 16.62 -21.85
N MET A 280 2.44 16.66 -20.63
CA MET A 280 2.19 17.75 -19.68
C MET A 280 2.66 19.12 -20.22
N VAL A 281 1.92 20.22 -20.03
CA VAL A 281 2.26 21.54 -20.58
C VAL A 281 3.26 22.34 -19.69
N HIS A 282 3.60 21.83 -18.50
CA HIS A 282 4.46 22.54 -17.55
C HIS A 282 5.95 22.61 -17.96
N ARG A 283 6.66 23.58 -17.36
CA ARG A 283 8.09 23.88 -17.59
C ARG A 283 8.94 22.60 -17.56
N ARG A 284 9.90 22.47 -18.50
CA ARG A 284 10.81 21.29 -18.64
C ARG A 284 11.44 20.82 -17.33
N PHE A 285 11.71 21.74 -16.40
CA PHE A 285 12.27 21.44 -15.08
C PHE A 285 11.32 20.58 -14.22
N THR A 286 10.04 20.94 -14.14
CA THR A 286 9.03 20.22 -13.37
C THR A 286 8.85 18.78 -13.86
N LYS A 287 8.82 18.59 -15.18
CA LYS A 287 8.73 17.26 -15.80
C LYS A 287 9.89 16.36 -15.39
N ARG A 288 11.12 16.87 -15.45
CA ARG A 288 12.32 16.12 -15.08
C ARG A 288 12.31 15.70 -13.61
N ILE A 289 11.85 16.57 -12.72
CA ILE A 289 11.78 16.22 -11.30
C ILE A 289 10.69 15.17 -11.07
N CYS A 290 9.48 15.36 -11.61
CA CYS A 290 8.39 14.39 -11.42
C CYS A 290 8.76 12.99 -11.97
N TYR A 291 9.39 12.94 -13.15
CA TYR A 291 9.88 11.68 -13.72
C TYR A 291 10.97 11.03 -12.85
N ARG A 292 11.93 11.80 -12.34
CA ARG A 292 12.95 11.27 -11.41
C ARG A 292 12.33 10.74 -10.12
N LEU A 293 11.33 11.42 -9.57
CA LEU A 293 10.63 10.95 -8.38
C LEU A 293 9.88 9.65 -8.66
N PHE A 294 9.22 9.55 -9.81
CA PHE A 294 8.57 8.32 -10.25
C PHE A 294 9.57 7.16 -10.35
N LEU A 295 10.72 7.36 -11.01
CA LEU A 295 11.78 6.34 -11.07
C LEU A 295 12.30 5.94 -9.68
N ASN A 296 12.46 6.91 -8.78
CA ASN A 296 12.88 6.63 -7.41
C ASN A 296 11.84 5.77 -6.66
N LEU A 297 10.54 5.97 -6.91
CA LEU A 297 9.49 5.12 -6.34
C LEU A 297 9.57 3.69 -6.89
N LEU A 298 9.85 3.52 -8.18
CA LEU A 298 10.05 2.19 -8.76
C LEU A 298 11.29 1.50 -8.17
N ASN A 299 12.37 2.22 -7.91
CA ASN A 299 13.58 1.66 -7.31
C ASN A 299 13.35 1.08 -5.90
N LEU A 300 12.31 1.50 -5.18
CA LEU A 300 11.98 0.92 -3.87
C LEU A 300 11.63 -0.57 -3.98
N PHE A 301 10.99 -0.98 -5.07
CA PHE A 301 10.67 -2.39 -5.31
C PHE A 301 11.90 -3.20 -5.74
N ASP A 302 12.87 -2.58 -6.42
CA ASP A 302 14.17 -3.20 -6.66
C ASP A 302 14.92 -3.43 -5.34
N GLU A 303 14.90 -2.46 -4.43
CA GLU A 303 15.54 -2.56 -3.12
C GLU A 303 14.90 -3.69 -2.29
N LEU A 304 13.56 -3.82 -2.34
CA LEU A 304 12.82 -4.92 -1.70
C LEU A 304 13.24 -6.29 -2.26
N LEU A 305 13.31 -6.43 -3.58
CA LEU A 305 13.78 -7.65 -4.23
C LEU A 305 15.26 -7.94 -3.90
N SER A 306 16.10 -6.91 -3.85
CA SER A 306 17.50 -7.01 -3.46
C SER A 306 17.65 -7.54 -2.02
N GLU A 307 16.84 -7.02 -1.09
CA GLU A 307 16.82 -7.52 0.29
C GLU A 307 16.36 -9.00 0.36
N CYS A 308 15.36 -9.38 -0.44
CA CYS A 308 14.94 -10.78 -0.55
C CYS A 308 16.07 -11.69 -1.06
N ARG A 309 16.84 -11.25 -2.06
CA ARG A 309 18.01 -11.98 -2.56
C ARG A 309 19.09 -12.11 -1.50
N GLN A 310 19.34 -11.05 -0.73
CA GLN A 310 20.30 -11.08 0.38
C GLN A 310 19.88 -12.11 1.45
N ARG A 311 18.59 -12.20 1.79
CA ARG A 311 18.07 -13.24 2.71
C ARG A 311 18.37 -14.65 2.22
N VAL A 312 18.12 -14.92 0.93
CA VAL A 312 18.43 -16.23 0.32
C VAL A 312 19.94 -16.50 0.34
N GLN A 313 20.77 -15.52 0.01
CA GLN A 313 22.22 -15.69 -0.05
C GLN A 313 22.83 -15.95 1.34
N GLN A 314 22.42 -15.19 2.36
CA GLN A 314 22.86 -15.37 3.75
C GLN A 314 22.50 -16.75 4.31
N THR A 315 21.41 -17.34 3.81
CA THR A 315 20.95 -18.68 4.20
C THR A 315 21.78 -19.79 3.55
N LYS A 316 22.36 -19.55 2.35
CA LYS A 316 23.16 -20.54 1.62
C LYS A 316 24.63 -20.60 2.06
N THR A 317 25.14 -19.56 2.72
CA THR A 317 26.56 -19.42 3.11
C THR A 317 26.86 -19.84 4.55
N GLN A 318 25.87 -20.35 5.29
CA GLN A 318 25.99 -20.83 6.67
C GLN A 318 25.57 -22.28 6.79
#